data_AF-B9SRX5-F1
#
_entry.id   AF-B9SRX5-F1
#
_cell.length_a   1.000
_cell.length_b   1.000
_cell.length_c   1.000
_cell.angle_alpha   90.00
_cell.angle_beta   90.00
_cell.angle_gamma   90.00
#
_symmetry.space_group_name_H-M   'P 1'
#
loop_
_entity.id
_entity.type
_entity.pdbx_description
1 polymer ?
#
loop_
_entity_poly.entity_id
_entity_poly.type
_entity_poly.pdbx_seq_one_letter_code
_entity_poly.pdbx_strand_id
1 'polypeptide(L)'
;MEYPVRRSQGGIFEGIYKLIMRRNSIYVTFVIAGAFAGERAVDYGVRKLWEYNNVGVGISIIVYISCLVHVIAKEYNSHSKTWFRFKQRIIIL
;
A
#
# COMPACT_ATOMS: atom_id res chain seq x y z
N MET A 1 -50.38 -33.70 23.70
CA MET A 1 -49.42 -33.21 22.70
C MET A 1 -48.03 -33.47 23.26
N GLU A 2 -47.31 -34.43 22.69
CA GLU A 2 -45.86 -34.54 22.88
C GLU A 2 -45.22 -33.22 22.44
N TYR A 3 -44.43 -32.59 23.29
CA TYR A 3 -43.48 -31.58 22.83
C TYR A 3 -42.27 -32.38 22.30
N PRO A 4 -42.03 -32.46 20.98
CA PRO A 4 -40.73 -32.96 20.54
C PRO A 4 -39.68 -32.01 21.11
N VAL A 5 -38.82 -32.51 22.00
CA VAL A 5 -37.61 -31.82 22.44
C VAL A 5 -36.79 -31.57 21.18
N ARG A 6 -36.97 -30.38 20.61
CA ARG A 6 -36.25 -29.91 19.43
C ARG A 6 -34.80 -29.81 19.86
N ARG A 7 -34.01 -30.83 19.53
CA ARG A 7 -32.58 -30.90 19.82
C ARG A 7 -31.94 -29.61 19.33
N SER A 8 -31.65 -28.70 20.26
CA SER A 8 -30.99 -27.44 19.98
C SER A 8 -29.53 -27.75 19.70
N GLN A 9 -29.26 -28.24 18.50
CA GLN A 9 -27.94 -28.33 17.90
C GLN A 9 -27.52 -26.90 17.51
N GLY A 10 -27.40 -26.03 18.51
CA GLY A 10 -26.97 -24.66 18.31
C GLY A 10 -25.48 -24.67 18.06
N GLY A 11 -25.09 -24.45 16.81
CA GLY A 11 -23.70 -24.52 16.37
C GLY A 11 -22.81 -23.53 17.14
N ILE A 12 -21.49 -23.70 17.02
CA ILE A 12 -20.48 -22.81 17.62
C ILE A 12 -20.80 -21.33 17.32
N PHE A 13 -21.24 -21.04 16.09
CA PHE A 13 -21.68 -19.71 15.67
C PHE A 13 -22.89 -19.18 16.44
N GLU A 14 -23.85 -20.02 16.82
CA GLU A 14 -25.03 -19.61 17.60
C GLU A 14 -24.65 -19.29 19.06
N GLY A 15 -23.68 -20.00 19.61
CA GLY A 15 -23.08 -19.69 20.92
C GLY A 15 -22.32 -18.37 20.92
N ILE A 16 -21.48 -18.13 19.90
CA ILE A 16 -20.74 -16.88 19.72
C ILE A 16 -21.70 -15.71 19.49
N TYR A 17 -22.74 -15.92 18.67
CA TYR A 17 -23.76 -14.92 18.41
C TYR A 17 -24.49 -14.50 19.70
N LYS A 18 -24.97 -15.47 20.50
CA LYS A 18 -25.58 -15.19 21.81
C LYS A 18 -24.62 -14.53 22.81
N LEU A 19 -23.31 -14.69 22.65
CA LEU A 19 -22.32 -14.06 23.52
C LEU A 19 -22.08 -12.59 23.15
N ILE A 20 -21.90 -12.33 21.85
CA ILE A 20 -21.52 -11.00 21.35
C ILE A 20 -22.75 -10.09 21.18
N MET A 21 -23.87 -10.62 20.68
CA MET A 21 -25.06 -9.82 20.31
C MET A 21 -26.06 -9.61 21.46
N ARG A 22 -25.84 -10.21 22.63
CA ARG A 22 -26.86 -10.22 23.70
C ARG A 22 -27.02 -8.90 24.46
N ARG A 23 -26.00 -8.04 24.48
CA ARG A 23 -26.08 -6.73 25.14
C ARG A 23 -25.48 -5.66 24.23
N ASN A 24 -26.19 -4.53 24.09
CA ASN A 24 -25.75 -3.40 23.27
C ASN A 24 -24.33 -2.95 23.59
N SER A 25 -23.91 -2.97 24.87
CA SER A 25 -22.54 -2.62 25.26
C SER A 25 -21.49 -3.62 24.75
N ILE A 26 -21.81 -4.91 24.69
CA ILE A 26 -20.88 -5.97 24.23
C ILE A 26 -20.77 -5.94 22.70
N TYR A 27 -21.89 -5.74 22.02
CA TYR A 27 -21.91 -5.61 20.57
C TYR A 27 -21.06 -4.42 20.11
N VAL A 28 -21.27 -3.24 20.71
CA VAL A 28 -20.57 -2.02 20.32
C VAL A 28 -19.07 -2.12 20.60
N THR A 29 -18.66 -2.67 21.75
CA THR A 29 -17.23 -2.84 22.03
C THR A 29 -16.58 -3.86 21.11
N PHE A 30 -17.25 -4.96 20.79
CA PHE A 30 -16.75 -5.94 19.84
C PHE A 30 -16.61 -5.36 18.42
N VAL A 31 -17.57 -4.53 17.98
CA VAL A 31 -17.49 -3.82 16.70
C VAL A 31 -16.31 -2.84 16.68
N ILE A 32 -16.14 -2.04 17.72
CA ILE A 32 -15.02 -1.08 17.82
C ILE A 32 -13.67 -1.81 17.86
N ALA A 33 -13.54 -2.84 18.69
CA ALA A 33 -12.32 -3.63 18.81
C ALA A 33 -12.00 -4.38 17.51
N GLY A 34 -13.01 -4.95 16.86
CA GLY A 34 -12.89 -5.63 15.58
C GLY A 34 -12.48 -4.68 14.46
N ALA A 35 -13.02 -3.46 14.43
CA ALA A 35 -12.63 -2.43 13.47
C ALA A 35 -11.16 -2.02 13.64
N PHE A 36 -10.71 -1.78 14.88
CA PHE A 36 -9.33 -1.40 15.15
C PHE A 36 -8.32 -2.50 14.82
N ALA A 37 -8.64 -3.76 15.15
CA ALA A 37 -7.82 -4.90 14.78
C ALA A 37 -7.83 -5.15 13.26
N GLY A 38 -8.98 -4.96 12.62
CA GLY A 38 -9.18 -5.13 11.18
C GLY A 38 -8.39 -4.12 10.36
N GLU A 39 -8.41 -2.84 10.74
CA GLU A 39 -7.61 -1.77 10.10
C GLU A 39 -6.14 -2.18 10.02
N ARG A 40 -5.55 -2.57 11.15
CA ARG A 40 -4.15 -3.00 11.22
C ARG A 40 -3.88 -4.24 10.38
N ALA A 41 -4.72 -5.26 10.48
CA ALA A 41 -4.55 -6.50 9.73
C ALA A 41 -4.61 -6.26 8.21
N VAL A 42 -5.55 -5.42 7.76
CA VAL A 42 -5.69 -5.06 6.34
C VAL A 42 -4.49 -4.25 5.87
N ASP A 43 -4.06 -3.23 6.62
CA ASP A 43 -2.89 -2.41 6.25
C ASP A 43 -1.61 -3.25 6.13
N TYR A 44 -1.37 -4.16 7.09
CA TYR A 44 -0.23 -5.06 7.02
C TYR A 44 -0.34 -6.04 5.86
N GLY A 45 -1.53 -6.61 5.62
CA GLY A 45 -1.79 -7.54 4.53
C GLY A 45 -1.59 -6.91 3.15
N VAL A 46 -2.22 -5.75 2.91
CA VAL A 46 -2.13 -5.01 1.64
C VAL A 46 -0.69 -4.59 1.38
N ARG A 47 0.00 -4.03 2.38
CA ARG A 47 1.39 -3.62 2.22
C ARG A 47 2.29 -4.82 1.91
N LYS A 48 2.07 -5.97 2.56
CA LYS A 48 2.84 -7.19 2.28
C LYS A 48 2.55 -7.75 0.90
N LEU A 49 1.29 -7.79 0.48
CA LEU A 49 0.89 -8.21 -0.87
C LEU A 49 1.49 -7.27 -1.94
N TRP A 50 1.48 -5.97 -1.69
CA TRP A 50 2.07 -4.98 -2.57
C TRP A 50 3.60 -5.10 -2.66
N GLU A 51 4.28 -5.27 -1.53
CA GLU A 51 5.72 -5.53 -1.46
C GLU A 51 6.09 -6.82 -2.20
N TYR A 52 5.29 -7.89 -2.06
CA TYR A 52 5.48 -9.15 -2.79
C TYR A 52 5.25 -9.00 -4.30
N ASN A 53 4.22 -8.28 -4.70
CA ASN A 53 3.90 -8.07 -6.11
C ASN A 53 4.90 -7.14 -6.83
N ASN A 54 5.54 -6.23 -6.10
CA ASN A 54 6.53 -5.29 -6.64
C ASN A 54 7.99 -5.67 -6.34
N VAL A 55 8.26 -6.94 -6.02
CA VAL A 55 9.62 -7.48 -5.91
C VAL A 55 10.36 -7.21 -7.24
N GLY A 56 11.38 -6.34 -7.18
CA GLY A 56 12.23 -5.97 -8.32
C GLY A 56 12.00 -4.58 -8.91
N VAL A 57 10.94 -3.85 -8.53
CA VAL A 57 10.61 -2.52 -9.10
C VAL A 57 11.25 -1.35 -8.34
N GLY A 58 11.67 -1.56 -7.09
CA GLY A 58 11.81 -0.45 -6.12
C GLY A 58 13.09 0.39 -6.13
N ILE A 59 14.21 -0.06 -6.71
CA ILE A 59 15.51 0.64 -6.50
C ILE A 59 16.26 0.84 -7.80
N SER A 60 16.29 -0.18 -8.67
CA SER A 60 17.02 -0.08 -9.93
C SER A 60 16.42 1.01 -10.82
N ILE A 61 15.11 1.02 -11.07
CA ILE A 61 14.52 1.93 -12.06
C ILE A 61 14.65 3.41 -11.67
N ILE A 62 14.46 3.76 -10.40
CA ILE A 62 14.55 5.16 -9.92
C ILE A 62 16.00 5.64 -9.96
N VAL A 63 16.95 4.79 -9.58
CA VAL A 63 18.39 5.10 -9.67
C VAL A 63 18.84 5.20 -11.14
N TYR A 64 18.36 4.32 -12.01
CA TYR A 64 18.62 4.37 -13.46
C TYR A 64 18.08 5.65 -14.08
N ILE A 65 16.83 6.04 -13.79
CA ILE A 65 16.24 7.27 -14.32
C ILE A 65 16.95 8.51 -13.76
N SER A 66 17.28 8.54 -12.47
CA SER A 66 18.05 9.64 -11.87
C SER A 66 19.45 9.78 -12.48
N CYS A 67 20.17 8.66 -12.65
CA CYS A 67 21.47 8.61 -13.32
C CYS A 67 21.37 9.07 -14.79
N LEU A 68 20.37 8.57 -15.52
CA LEU A 68 20.13 8.92 -16.92
C LEU A 68 19.83 10.42 -17.09
N VAL A 69 18.98 11.00 -16.25
CA VAL A 69 18.68 12.43 -16.26
C VAL A 69 19.93 13.26 -15.97
N HIS A 70 20.76 12.83 -15.02
CA HIS A 70 22.01 13.52 -14.69
C HIS A 70 23.03 13.47 -15.84
N VAL A 71 23.17 12.32 -16.51
CA VAL A 71 24.05 12.15 -17.68
C VAL A 71 23.57 13.02 -18.84
N ILE A 72 22.27 13.00 -19.16
CA ILE A 72 21.69 13.83 -20.23
C ILE A 72 21.89 15.32 -19.92
N ALA A 73 21.63 15.76 -18.69
CA ALA A 73 21.81 17.15 -18.29
C ALA A 73 23.27 17.61 -18.43
N LYS A 74 24.24 16.73 -18.13
CA LYS A 74 25.66 17.02 -18.30
C LYS A 74 26.05 17.19 -19.77
N GLU A 75 25.52 16.33 -20.64
CA GLU A 75 25.79 16.37 -22.08
C GLU A 75 25.22 17.64 -22.72
N TYR A 76 23.97 18.01 -22.40
CA TYR A 76 23.37 19.26 -22.85
C TYR A 76 24.15 20.50 -22.38
N ASN A 77 24.64 20.51 -21.14
CA ASN A 77 25.43 21.61 -20.60
C ASN A 77 26.79 21.73 -21.33
N SER A 78 27.43 20.59 -21.62
CA SER A 78 28.69 20.56 -22.40
C SER A 78 28.50 21.13 -23.81
N HIS A 79 27.47 20.65 -24.52
CA HIS A 79 27.19 21.07 -25.89
C HIS A 79 26.77 22.55 -26.00
N SER A 80 25.99 23.07 -25.05
CA SER A 80 25.62 24.49 -25.04
C SER A 80 26.82 25.42 -24.81
N LYS A 81 27.77 25.04 -23.94
CA LYS A 81 29.00 25.80 -23.71
C LYS A 81 29.92 25.83 -24.92
N THR A 82 30.08 24.70 -25.63
CA THR A 82 30.91 24.65 -26.85
C THR A 82 30.30 25.49 -27.97
N TRP A 83 28.98 25.43 -28.16
CA TRP A 83 28.27 26.28 -29.12
C TRP A 83 28.35 27.77 -28.78
N PHE A 84 28.25 28.14 -27.50
CA PHE A 84 28.40 29.53 -27.08
C PHE A 84 29.81 30.05 -27.36
N ARG A 85 30.85 29.26 -27.03
CA ARG A 85 32.25 29.60 -27.34
C ARG A 85 32.52 29.67 -28.84
N PHE A 86 31.89 28.82 -29.63
CA PHE A 86 31.99 28.85 -31.09
C PHE A 86 31.31 30.11 -31.66
N LYS A 87 30.09 30.44 -31.21
CA LYS A 87 29.40 31.68 -31.60
C LYS A 87 30.22 32.91 -31.26
N GLN A 88 30.78 32.99 -30.05
CA GLN A 88 31.64 34.13 -29.68
C GLN A 88 32.89 34.25 -30.56
N ARG A 89 33.48 33.13 -30.99
CA ARG A 89 34.64 33.16 -31.89
C ARG A 89 34.29 33.57 -33.31
N ILE A 90 33.10 33.25 -33.80
CA ILE A 90 32.60 33.73 -35.10
C ILE A 90 32.26 35.23 -35.06
N ILE A 91 31.71 35.74 -33.95
CA ILE A 91 31.29 37.15 -33.85
C ILE A 91 32.49 38.13 -33.77
N ILE A 92 33.68 37.66 -33.35
CA ILE A 92 34.88 38.49 -33.15
C ILE A 92 35.82 38.48 -34.38
N LEU A 93 35.51 37.70 -35.42
CA LEU A 93 36.20 37.67 -36.72
C LEU A 93 35.45 38.52 -37.74
#